data_AF-A0A2Z3HZA5-F1
#
_entry.id   AF-A0A2Z3HZA5-F1
#
_cell.length_a   1.000
_cell.length_b   1.000
_cell.length_c   1.000
_cell.angle_alpha   90.00
_cell.angle_beta   90.00
_cell.angle_gamma   90.00
#
_symmetry.space_group_name_H-M   'P 1'
#
loop_
_entity.id
_entity.type
_entity.pdbx_description
1 polymer ?
#
loop_
_entity_poly.entity_id
_entity_poly.type
_entity_poly.pdbx_seq_one_letter_code
_entity_poly.pdbx_strand_id
1 'polypeptide(L)'
;MKKIRIGCGAGYGGDRIEPAVELAEKGNIQYLVFECLAERTIAIGQRQKKHNPDTGYNELLAARMKAVLPACLEKGIKIVTNMGSANPRAAAKVTAEIAKSLGAKSLKIAIIEGDDVYEAVVSQDLTLDELKKPVSQCGKKIVSANAYIGAEPMVEALNNGADIVIAGRVSDPSLFLSIMMHEFNWNASDWDHLGKGTILGHLLECAGQITGGYYSDPGFKDVPNLHKLGFPIAEITEDGNAVITKVEGSGGVVNLDTCKEQMLYEIHRPDEYKTPDVIADFTHVTFTQVGKDQVAVSGGTGRARPETLKVSVGYEDGFIGEGEMSYAGPGAVERSRLALDIIKGRFEIINIKPEEVRYDLIGINSLHGQTLSQSSQPYEVRARVAARFTTKAEAAVVGNEVEALYTNGPAGGGGAMKSVKEIVAMDSTYIPRSLVATTIDYLEV
;
A
#
# COMPACT_ATOMS: atom_id res chain seq x y z
N MET A 1 33.12 10.21 -5.32
CA MET A 1 31.68 10.29 -5.63
C MET A 1 30.93 9.97 -4.36
N LYS A 2 29.99 10.83 -3.94
CA LYS A 2 29.20 10.58 -2.73
C LYS A 2 28.30 9.35 -2.95
N LYS A 3 28.11 8.54 -1.91
CA LYS A 3 27.20 7.40 -1.90
C LYS A 3 26.30 7.47 -0.68
N ILE A 4 25.06 7.02 -0.83
CA ILE A 4 24.09 6.85 0.25
C ILE A 4 23.47 5.46 0.20
N ARG A 5 23.06 4.94 1.36
CA ARG A 5 22.37 3.66 1.49
C ARG A 5 21.00 3.87 2.11
N ILE A 6 19.96 3.50 1.37
CA ILE A 6 18.56 3.61 1.79
C ILE A 6 17.99 2.21 1.91
N GLY A 7 17.36 1.90 3.05
CA GLY A 7 16.59 0.67 3.25
C GLY A 7 15.09 0.95 3.23
N CYS A 8 14.29 0.02 2.73
CA CYS A 8 12.82 0.07 2.83
C CYS A 8 12.35 -0.87 3.94
N GLY A 9 11.82 -0.33 5.03
CA GLY A 9 11.36 -1.07 6.21
C GLY A 9 9.93 -1.59 6.12
N ALA A 10 9.13 -1.16 5.15
CA ALA A 10 7.80 -1.68 4.87
C ALA A 10 7.36 -1.27 3.46
N GLY A 11 6.63 -2.17 2.78
CA GLY A 11 6.03 -1.91 1.47
C GLY A 11 4.51 -1.78 1.48
N TYR A 12 3.86 -1.91 2.65
CA TYR A 12 2.44 -1.61 2.83
C TYR A 12 2.08 -1.48 4.33
N GLY A 13 0.87 -0.99 4.60
CA GLY A 13 0.44 -0.63 5.95
C GLY A 13 0.49 -1.75 7.00
N GLY A 14 0.30 -3.01 6.58
CA GLY A 14 0.29 -4.20 7.45
C GLY A 14 1.51 -5.11 7.31
N ASP A 15 2.60 -4.60 6.73
CA ASP A 15 3.81 -5.37 6.48
C ASP A 15 4.57 -5.75 7.76
N ARG A 16 5.44 -6.77 7.65
CA ARG A 16 6.26 -7.31 8.74
C ARG A 16 7.20 -6.26 9.33
N ILE A 17 7.54 -6.42 10.61
CA ILE A 17 8.39 -5.47 11.35
C ILE A 17 9.84 -5.96 11.41
N GLU A 18 10.06 -7.26 11.54
CA GLU A 18 11.39 -7.85 11.78
C GLU A 18 12.41 -7.52 10.68
N PRO A 19 12.06 -7.49 9.38
CA PRO A 19 13.01 -7.08 8.34
C PRO A 19 13.49 -5.62 8.49
N ALA A 20 12.65 -4.71 8.99
CA ALA A 20 13.05 -3.32 9.25
C ALA A 20 14.04 -3.21 10.42
N VAL A 21 13.86 -4.04 11.46
CA VAL A 21 14.82 -4.17 12.56
C VAL A 21 16.16 -4.68 12.02
N GLU A 22 16.14 -5.71 11.18
CA GLU A 22 17.36 -6.24 10.55
C GLU A 22 18.09 -5.18 9.71
N LEU A 23 17.34 -4.36 8.94
CA LEU A 23 17.90 -3.23 8.20
C LEU A 23 18.58 -2.20 9.12
N ALA A 24 17.92 -1.80 10.21
CA ALA A 24 18.47 -0.84 11.17
C ALA A 24 19.71 -1.41 11.91
N GLU A 25 19.70 -2.69 12.25
CA GLU A 25 20.78 -3.36 12.99
C GLU A 25 21.98 -3.75 12.12
N LYS A 26 21.76 -4.12 10.86
CA LYS A 26 22.79 -4.80 10.04
C LYS A 26 22.90 -4.26 8.61
N GLY A 27 21.99 -3.40 8.16
CA GLY A 27 21.95 -2.91 6.78
C GLY A 27 23.02 -1.88 6.40
N ASN A 28 23.69 -1.28 7.39
CA ASN A 28 24.61 -0.16 7.18
C ASN A 28 23.98 0.94 6.31
N ILE A 29 22.74 1.32 6.66
CA ILE A 29 21.94 2.33 5.97
C ILE A 29 22.05 3.68 6.68
N GLN A 30 21.82 4.77 5.95
CA GLN A 30 21.68 6.11 6.52
C GLN A 30 20.20 6.49 6.68
N TYR A 31 19.34 5.89 5.85
CA TYR A 31 17.91 6.18 5.83
C TYR A 31 17.09 4.88 5.85
N LEU A 32 16.05 4.88 6.66
CA LEU A 32 15.04 3.83 6.70
C LEU A 32 13.69 4.42 6.29
N VAL A 33 13.13 3.93 5.18
CA VAL A 33 11.86 4.39 4.64
C VAL A 33 10.74 3.42 5.00
N PHE A 34 9.60 3.93 5.43
CA PHE A 34 8.38 3.13 5.58
C PHE A 34 7.31 3.68 4.64
N GLU A 35 7.10 2.97 3.53
CA GLU A 35 5.97 3.17 2.62
C GLU A 35 4.83 2.26 3.11
N CYS A 36 3.70 2.87 3.48
CA CYS A 36 2.64 2.23 4.24
C CYS A 36 1.23 2.61 3.79
N LEU A 37 1.07 3.29 2.65
CA LEU A 37 -0.24 3.79 2.21
C LEU A 37 -0.64 3.23 0.85
N ALA A 38 -1.81 2.61 0.82
CA ALA A 38 -2.54 2.32 -0.41
C ALA A 38 -3.70 3.33 -0.57
N GLU A 39 -4.37 3.35 -1.71
CA GLU A 39 -5.48 4.27 -1.98
C GLU A 39 -6.54 4.23 -0.88
N ARG A 40 -6.93 3.03 -0.46
CA ARG A 40 -8.01 2.83 0.51
C ARG A 40 -7.61 3.18 1.94
N THR A 41 -6.32 3.12 2.29
CA THR A 41 -5.89 3.24 3.70
C THR A 41 -6.18 4.63 4.26
N ILE A 42 -6.08 5.66 3.43
CA ILE A 42 -6.37 7.04 3.85
C ILE A 42 -7.85 7.24 4.11
N ALA A 43 -8.74 6.75 3.24
CA ALA A 43 -10.18 6.90 3.46
C ALA A 43 -10.61 6.22 4.78
N ILE A 44 -10.01 5.08 5.11
CA ILE A 44 -10.20 4.42 6.41
C ILE A 44 -9.63 5.29 7.55
N GLY A 45 -8.43 5.84 7.39
CA GLY A 45 -7.79 6.73 8.36
C GLY A 45 -8.60 8.00 8.64
N GLN A 46 -9.16 8.63 7.59
CA GLN A 46 -10.03 9.81 7.71
C GLN A 46 -11.29 9.49 8.50
N ARG A 47 -11.90 8.32 8.24
CA ARG A 47 -13.05 7.85 9.02
C ARG A 47 -12.68 7.62 10.49
N GLN A 48 -11.54 7.00 10.77
CA GLN A 48 -11.05 6.81 12.14
C GLN A 48 -10.84 8.16 12.85
N LYS A 49 -10.13 9.09 12.20
CA LYS A 49 -9.90 10.45 12.70
C LYS A 49 -11.20 11.21 13.00
N LYS A 50 -12.22 11.04 12.16
CA LYS A 50 -13.55 11.64 12.36
C LYS A 50 -14.24 11.10 13.63
N HIS A 51 -14.03 9.83 13.96
CA HIS A 51 -14.55 9.23 15.19
C HIS A 51 -13.70 9.55 16.42
N ASN A 52 -12.38 9.57 16.27
CA ASN A 52 -11.42 9.92 17.31
C ASN A 52 -10.28 10.78 16.71
N PRO A 53 -10.20 12.09 17.05
CA PRO A 53 -9.20 13.01 16.52
C PRO A 53 -7.73 12.62 16.76
N ASP A 54 -7.46 11.73 17.71
CA ASP A 54 -6.10 11.24 18.02
C ASP A 54 -5.73 9.97 17.23
N THR A 55 -6.57 9.54 16.27
CA THR A 55 -6.35 8.35 15.41
C THR A 55 -6.31 8.73 13.93
N GLY A 56 -6.17 7.75 13.04
CA GLY A 56 -6.14 7.95 11.58
C GLY A 56 -4.74 7.88 10.95
N TYR A 57 -3.70 7.66 11.75
CA TYR A 57 -2.37 7.25 11.30
C TYR A 57 -2.29 5.72 11.18
N ASN A 58 -1.21 5.18 10.60
CA ASN A 58 -1.01 3.74 10.43
C ASN A 58 -1.00 2.99 11.77
N GLU A 59 -1.79 1.91 11.87
CA GLU A 59 -1.97 1.15 13.12
C GLU A 59 -0.69 0.50 13.67
N LEU A 60 0.28 0.18 12.80
CA LEU A 60 1.56 -0.41 13.18
C LEU A 60 2.65 0.62 13.47
N LEU A 61 2.39 1.93 13.34
CA LEU A 61 3.36 3.00 13.60
C LEU A 61 4.06 2.81 14.95
N ALA A 62 3.27 2.67 16.03
CA ALA A 62 3.83 2.58 17.37
C ALA A 62 4.70 1.32 17.55
N ALA A 63 4.28 0.18 16.99
CA ALA A 63 5.03 -1.06 17.05
C ALA A 63 6.35 -0.97 16.25
N ARG A 64 6.31 -0.38 15.05
CA ARG A 64 7.49 -0.15 14.21
C ARG A 64 8.48 0.79 14.87
N MET A 65 8.02 1.94 15.37
CA MET A 65 8.89 2.91 16.04
C MET A 65 9.55 2.32 17.28
N LYS A 66 8.81 1.59 18.13
CA LYS A 66 9.40 0.88 19.28
C LYS A 66 10.49 -0.11 18.87
N ALA A 67 10.30 -0.80 17.74
CA ALA A 67 11.23 -1.82 17.27
C ALA A 67 12.50 -1.23 16.66
N VAL A 68 12.40 -0.16 15.85
CA VAL A 68 13.56 0.34 15.07
C VAL A 68 14.28 1.52 15.71
N LEU A 69 13.61 2.34 16.53
CA LEU A 69 14.23 3.53 17.11
C LEU A 69 15.47 3.24 17.96
N PRO A 70 15.59 2.15 18.75
CA PRO A 70 16.82 1.89 19.49
C PRO A 70 18.07 1.84 18.59
N ALA A 71 18.02 1.07 17.51
CA ALA A 71 19.12 0.97 16.55
C ALA A 71 19.29 2.25 15.71
N CYS A 72 18.19 2.93 15.36
CA CYS A 72 18.26 4.17 14.58
C CYS A 72 18.92 5.30 15.37
N LEU A 73 18.57 5.45 16.65
CA LEU A 73 19.15 6.47 17.54
C LEU A 73 20.64 6.21 17.79
N GLU A 74 21.04 4.95 18.01
CA GLU A 74 22.44 4.58 18.22
C GLU A 74 23.31 4.92 17.00
N LYS A 75 22.78 4.72 15.79
CA LYS A 75 23.54 4.82 14.53
C LYS A 75 23.28 6.10 13.75
N GLY A 76 22.39 6.97 14.22
CA GLY A 76 21.98 8.18 13.50
C GLY A 76 21.25 7.89 12.19
N ILE A 77 20.45 6.82 12.13
CA ILE A 77 19.63 6.49 10.94
C ILE A 77 18.40 7.39 10.95
N LYS A 78 18.19 8.15 9.87
CA LYS A 78 17.00 8.98 9.68
C LYS A 78 15.84 8.15 9.16
N ILE A 79 14.61 8.54 9.52
CA ILE A 79 13.39 7.85 9.09
C ILE A 79 12.54 8.76 8.22
N VAL A 80 12.04 8.26 7.08
CA VAL A 80 11.08 8.97 6.22
C VAL A 80 9.87 8.07 6.01
N THR A 81 8.66 8.57 6.27
CA THR A 81 7.47 7.72 6.21
C THR A 81 6.19 8.48 5.89
N ASN A 82 5.28 7.79 5.20
CA ASN A 82 3.90 8.21 4.99
C ASN A 82 2.92 7.55 5.99
N MET A 83 3.41 6.93 7.06
CA MET A 83 2.57 6.34 8.13
C MET A 83 1.71 7.38 8.86
N GLY A 84 1.92 8.68 8.63
CA GLY A 84 1.02 9.73 9.07
C GLY A 84 -0.40 9.55 8.54
N SER A 85 -0.56 8.96 7.34
CA SER A 85 -1.87 8.68 6.72
C SER A 85 -2.78 9.91 6.79
N ALA A 86 -3.96 9.82 7.42
CA ALA A 86 -4.87 10.96 7.59
C ALA A 86 -4.51 11.89 8.77
N ASN A 87 -3.55 11.52 9.62
CA ASN A 87 -3.20 12.26 10.83
C ASN A 87 -1.68 12.26 11.14
N PRO A 88 -0.86 12.92 10.32
CA PRO A 88 0.59 13.05 10.55
C PRO A 88 0.93 13.63 11.93
N ARG A 89 0.11 14.56 12.43
CA ARG A 89 0.30 15.18 13.74
C ARG A 89 0.15 14.21 14.91
N ALA A 90 -0.88 13.35 14.89
CA ALA A 90 -1.03 12.31 15.92
C ALA A 90 0.09 11.27 15.83
N ALA A 91 0.51 10.89 14.62
CA ALA A 91 1.65 10.00 14.41
C ALA A 91 2.95 10.55 15.02
N ALA A 92 3.22 11.84 14.83
CA ALA A 92 4.39 12.51 15.40
C ALA A 92 4.37 12.56 16.94
N LYS A 93 3.21 12.83 17.55
CA LYS A 93 3.05 12.78 19.02
C LYS A 93 3.41 11.40 19.58
N VAL A 94 2.84 10.34 19.01
CA VAL A 94 3.11 8.96 19.42
C VAL A 94 4.59 8.60 19.23
N THR A 95 5.18 9.03 18.12
CA THR A 95 6.61 8.80 17.85
C THR A 95 7.49 9.53 18.86
N ALA A 96 7.18 10.78 19.20
CA ALA A 96 7.89 11.55 20.22
C ALA A 96 7.79 10.92 21.62
N GLU A 97 6.61 10.43 22.01
CA GLU A 97 6.41 9.73 23.28
C GLU A 97 7.25 8.45 23.37
N ILE A 98 7.31 7.67 22.28
CA ILE A 98 8.15 6.48 22.21
C ILE A 98 9.63 6.86 22.32
N ALA A 99 10.09 7.86 21.55
CA ALA A 99 11.47 8.33 21.61
C ALA A 99 11.86 8.80 23.02
N LYS A 100 11.00 9.55 23.70
CA LYS A 100 11.19 9.97 25.11
C LYS A 100 11.30 8.77 26.05
N SER A 101 10.44 7.76 25.88
CA SER A 101 10.48 6.54 26.70
C SER A 101 11.76 5.73 26.51
N LEU A 102 12.42 5.85 25.36
CA LEU A 102 13.70 5.22 25.04
C LEU A 102 14.92 6.07 25.45
N GLY A 103 14.70 7.25 26.06
CA GLY A 103 15.77 8.13 26.53
C GLY A 103 16.44 8.97 25.43
N ALA A 104 15.77 9.19 24.29
CA ALA A 104 16.26 10.11 23.27
C ALA A 104 16.45 11.52 23.87
N LYS A 105 17.65 12.10 23.70
CA LYS A 105 18.02 13.40 24.28
C LYS A 105 17.68 14.60 23.40
N SER A 106 17.64 14.37 22.09
CA SER A 106 17.31 15.36 21.08
C SER A 106 16.88 14.56 19.85
N LEU A 107 15.70 14.87 19.34
CA LEU A 107 15.16 14.29 18.11
C LEU A 107 14.22 15.32 17.50
N LYS A 108 14.42 15.63 16.22
CA LYS A 108 13.56 16.55 15.46
C LYS A 108 12.64 15.77 14.52
N ILE A 109 11.35 15.83 14.78
CA ILE A 109 10.31 15.18 13.99
C ILE A 109 9.61 16.23 13.12
N ALA A 110 9.70 16.10 11.80
CA ALA A 110 8.95 16.91 10.86
C ALA A 110 7.59 16.28 10.56
N ILE A 111 6.57 17.13 10.49
CA ILE A 111 5.17 16.78 10.24
C ILE A 111 4.76 17.46 8.94
N ILE A 112 4.43 16.67 7.92
CA ILE A 112 4.02 17.18 6.61
C ILE A 112 2.53 16.93 6.42
N GLU A 113 1.80 18.01 6.15
CA GLU A 113 0.37 18.02 5.86
C GLU A 113 0.09 18.81 4.56
N GLY A 114 -1.17 18.84 4.12
CA GLY A 114 -1.62 19.55 2.92
C GLY A 114 -2.05 18.65 1.77
N ASP A 115 -1.99 17.34 1.96
CA ASP A 115 -2.52 16.36 1.00
C ASP A 115 -4.06 16.28 1.02
N ASP A 116 -4.72 16.59 2.14
CA ASP A 116 -6.19 16.63 2.22
C ASP A 116 -6.74 17.85 1.44
N VAL A 117 -7.30 17.56 0.26
CA VAL A 117 -7.82 18.55 -0.69
C VAL A 117 -9.34 18.42 -0.87
N TYR A 118 -10.03 17.81 0.11
CA TYR A 118 -11.47 17.58 0.07
C TYR A 118 -12.26 18.84 -0.29
N GLU A 119 -11.98 19.97 0.38
CA GLU A 119 -12.69 21.23 0.14
C GLU A 119 -12.46 21.76 -1.28
N ALA A 120 -11.24 21.64 -1.80
CA ALA A 120 -10.90 22.09 -3.16
C ALA A 120 -11.60 21.22 -4.22
N VAL A 121 -11.64 19.90 -4.01
CA VAL A 121 -12.31 18.94 -4.91
C VAL A 121 -13.81 19.19 -4.97
N VAL A 122 -14.45 19.45 -3.82
CA VAL A 122 -15.89 19.74 -3.73
C VAL A 122 -16.22 21.12 -4.30
N SER A 123 -15.44 22.16 -3.96
CA SER A 123 -15.72 23.54 -4.40
C SER A 123 -15.51 23.76 -5.89
N GLN A 124 -14.54 23.07 -6.50
CA GLN A 124 -14.28 23.12 -7.94
C GLN A 124 -15.17 22.13 -8.73
N ASP A 125 -15.98 21.33 -8.03
CA ASP A 125 -16.84 20.28 -8.60
C ASP A 125 -16.10 19.38 -9.60
N LEU A 126 -14.94 18.87 -9.18
CA LEU A 126 -14.07 18.10 -10.07
C LEU A 126 -14.77 16.81 -10.55
N THR A 127 -14.46 16.41 -11.79
CA THR A 127 -15.01 15.19 -12.39
C THR A 127 -14.21 13.98 -11.95
N LEU A 128 -14.90 12.98 -11.41
CA LEU A 128 -14.31 11.71 -11.03
C LEU A 128 -14.05 10.84 -12.27
N ASP A 129 -12.91 10.16 -12.29
CA ASP A 129 -12.41 9.42 -13.44
C ASP A 129 -13.22 8.16 -13.73
N GLU A 130 -13.58 7.34 -12.76
CA GLU A 130 -14.32 6.10 -12.99
C GLU A 130 -15.81 6.37 -13.19
N LEU A 131 -16.42 7.18 -12.31
CA LEU A 131 -17.84 7.52 -12.41
C LEU A 131 -18.17 8.44 -13.59
N LYS A 132 -17.16 9.11 -14.17
CA LYS A 132 -17.29 10.09 -15.26
C LYS A 132 -18.34 11.18 -14.96
N LYS A 133 -18.43 11.57 -13.69
CA LYS A 133 -19.38 12.57 -13.19
C LYS A 133 -18.70 13.55 -12.23
N PRO A 134 -19.15 14.82 -12.21
CA PRO A 134 -18.76 15.76 -11.16
C PRO A 134 -19.13 15.24 -9.77
N VAL A 135 -18.36 15.64 -8.75
CA VAL A 135 -18.62 15.28 -7.35
C VAL A 135 -20.05 15.64 -6.92
N SER A 136 -20.57 16.79 -7.35
CA SER A 136 -21.93 17.25 -7.03
C SER A 136 -23.04 16.34 -7.61
N GLN A 137 -22.73 15.56 -8.65
CA GLN A 137 -23.68 14.73 -9.39
C GLN A 137 -23.39 13.22 -9.30
N CYS A 138 -22.35 12.82 -8.57
CA CYS A 138 -21.95 11.41 -8.48
C CYS A 138 -22.95 10.56 -7.67
N GLY A 139 -23.79 11.19 -6.85
CA GLY A 139 -24.77 10.50 -6.00
C GLY A 139 -24.13 9.67 -4.87
N LYS A 140 -22.84 9.90 -4.60
CA LYS A 140 -22.07 9.25 -3.54
C LYS A 140 -21.73 10.24 -2.44
N LYS A 141 -21.54 9.73 -1.23
CA LYS A 141 -21.07 10.51 -0.09
C LYS A 141 -19.55 10.42 -0.02
N ILE A 142 -18.88 11.51 -0.40
CA ILE A 142 -17.42 11.60 -0.36
C ILE A 142 -16.96 11.60 1.11
N VAL A 143 -15.95 10.80 1.41
CA VAL A 143 -15.35 10.60 2.73
C VAL A 143 -13.98 11.24 2.83
N SER A 144 -13.21 11.22 1.74
CA SER A 144 -11.84 11.73 1.68
C SER A 144 -11.47 12.15 0.26
N ALA A 145 -10.60 13.15 0.13
CA ALA A 145 -9.92 13.43 -1.12
C ALA A 145 -8.49 13.86 -0.82
N ASN A 146 -7.51 13.03 -1.20
CA ASN A 146 -6.11 13.24 -0.85
C ASN A 146 -5.23 13.28 -2.10
N ALA A 147 -4.54 14.40 -2.29
CA ALA A 147 -3.59 14.61 -3.36
C ALA A 147 -2.29 13.85 -3.10
N TYR A 148 -1.70 13.30 -4.14
CA TYR A 148 -0.37 12.71 -4.07
C TYR A 148 0.63 13.87 -4.11
N ILE A 149 1.13 14.29 -2.95
CA ILE A 149 2.15 15.35 -2.88
C ILE A 149 3.54 14.78 -3.21
N GLY A 150 4.44 15.65 -3.68
CA GLY A 150 5.79 15.28 -4.11
C GLY A 150 6.85 15.31 -3.02
N ALA A 151 8.11 15.25 -3.45
CA ALA A 151 9.30 15.16 -2.60
C ALA A 151 9.69 16.47 -1.91
N GLU A 152 9.36 17.63 -2.50
CA GLU A 152 9.78 18.97 -2.05
C GLU A 152 9.61 19.23 -0.53
N PRO A 153 8.42 19.01 0.10
CA PRO A 153 8.28 19.26 1.54
C PRO A 153 9.14 18.32 2.40
N MET A 154 9.42 17.10 1.94
CA MET A 154 10.31 16.17 2.64
C MET A 154 11.78 16.59 2.50
N VAL A 155 12.19 17.11 1.33
CA VAL A 155 13.51 17.70 1.12
C VAL A 155 13.72 18.89 2.06
N GLU A 156 12.73 19.80 2.17
CA GLU A 156 12.78 20.93 3.10
C GLU A 156 12.89 20.47 4.55
N ALA A 157 12.10 19.47 4.97
CA ALA A 157 12.19 18.88 6.30
C ALA A 157 13.60 18.34 6.62
N LEU A 158 14.20 17.59 5.68
CA LEU A 158 15.54 17.03 5.84
C LEU A 158 16.62 18.12 5.86
N ASN A 159 16.51 19.15 5.02
CA ASN A 159 17.40 20.32 5.01
C ASN A 159 17.36 21.08 6.34
N ASN A 160 16.18 21.14 6.97
CA ASN A 160 15.98 21.75 8.28
C ASN A 160 16.40 20.82 9.45
N GLY A 161 17.09 19.71 9.15
CA GLY A 161 17.69 18.83 10.14
C GLY A 161 16.71 17.87 10.81
N ALA A 162 15.61 17.50 10.16
CA ALA A 162 14.72 16.47 10.67
C ALA A 162 15.43 15.11 10.74
N ASP A 163 15.28 14.42 11.87
CA ASP A 163 15.71 13.04 12.07
C ASP A 163 14.61 12.06 11.62
N ILE A 164 13.35 12.46 11.78
CA ILE A 164 12.18 11.70 11.35
C ILE A 164 11.26 12.62 10.56
N VAL A 165 10.86 12.21 9.36
CA VAL A 165 9.88 12.89 8.52
C VAL A 165 8.62 12.03 8.44
N ILE A 166 7.48 12.59 8.88
CA ILE A 166 6.18 11.92 8.86
C ILE A 166 5.22 12.73 7.99
N ALA A 167 4.75 12.12 6.91
CA ALA A 167 3.82 12.73 5.96
C ALA A 167 2.47 12.00 5.92
N GLY A 168 1.47 12.67 5.34
CA GLY A 168 0.20 12.07 4.90
C GLY A 168 0.34 11.37 3.54
N ARG A 169 -0.58 11.61 2.59
CA ARG A 169 -0.44 11.07 1.23
C ARG A 169 0.70 11.77 0.48
N VAL A 170 1.75 11.01 0.21
CA VAL A 170 2.80 11.34 -0.75
C VAL A 170 2.75 10.30 -1.87
N SER A 171 3.31 10.63 -3.03
CA SER A 171 3.60 9.58 -4.01
C SER A 171 4.70 8.67 -3.48
N ASP A 172 4.52 7.37 -3.65
CA ASP A 172 5.35 6.32 -3.07
C ASP A 172 6.85 6.48 -3.40
N PRO A 173 7.26 6.69 -4.67
CA PRO A 173 8.68 6.93 -4.99
C PRO A 173 9.22 8.26 -4.43
N SER A 174 8.35 9.24 -4.14
CA SER A 174 8.76 10.56 -3.62
C SER A 174 9.38 10.47 -2.23
N LEU A 175 9.02 9.47 -1.43
CA LEU A 175 9.65 9.19 -0.13
C LEU A 175 11.16 8.99 -0.30
N PHE A 176 11.54 8.15 -1.27
CA PHE A 176 12.93 7.83 -1.57
C PHE A 176 13.62 8.96 -2.32
N LEU A 177 12.94 9.54 -3.32
CA LEU A 177 13.47 10.64 -4.11
C LEU A 177 13.84 11.85 -3.24
N SER A 178 13.04 12.16 -2.22
CA SER A 178 13.34 13.26 -1.29
C SER A 178 14.70 13.11 -0.59
N ILE A 179 15.08 11.87 -0.23
CA ILE A 179 16.38 11.58 0.38
C ILE A 179 17.50 11.80 -0.63
N MET A 180 17.33 11.32 -1.86
CA MET A 180 18.33 11.48 -2.92
C MET A 180 18.54 12.97 -3.27
N MET A 181 17.44 13.72 -3.39
CA MET A 181 17.48 15.17 -3.63
C MET A 181 18.19 15.92 -2.50
N HIS A 182 17.88 15.58 -1.24
CA HIS A 182 18.53 16.18 -0.07
C HIS A 182 20.04 15.88 -0.05
N GLU A 183 20.42 14.62 -0.21
CA GLU A 183 21.81 14.20 -0.04
C GLU A 183 22.71 14.65 -1.19
N PHE A 184 22.20 14.68 -2.42
CA PHE A 184 22.97 15.06 -3.60
C PHE A 184 22.73 16.50 -4.06
N ASN A 185 21.88 17.26 -3.35
CA ASN A 185 21.46 18.61 -3.71
C ASN A 185 20.91 18.70 -5.15
N TRP A 186 20.20 17.67 -5.61
CA TRP A 186 19.58 17.69 -6.93
C TRP A 186 18.54 18.79 -7.02
N ASN A 187 18.56 19.54 -8.12
CA ASN A 187 17.62 20.62 -8.33
C ASN A 187 16.22 20.07 -8.62
N ALA A 188 15.17 20.73 -8.14
CA ALA A 188 13.77 20.35 -8.41
C ALA A 188 13.36 20.45 -9.90
N SER A 189 14.22 21.00 -10.76
CA SER A 189 14.06 21.04 -12.22
C SER A 189 15.06 20.16 -12.98
N ASP A 190 15.88 19.38 -12.28
CA ASP A 190 16.80 18.41 -12.87
C ASP A 190 16.07 17.11 -13.22
N TRP A 191 15.31 17.16 -14.31
CA TRP A 191 14.41 16.07 -14.68
C TRP A 191 15.11 14.74 -14.92
N ASP A 192 16.38 14.75 -15.34
CA ASP A 192 17.16 13.54 -15.54
C ASP A 192 17.40 12.81 -14.21
N HIS A 193 17.92 13.52 -13.21
CA HIS A 193 18.14 12.94 -11.88
C HIS A 193 16.83 12.62 -11.16
N LEU A 194 15.80 13.46 -11.29
CA LEU A 194 14.49 13.16 -10.69
C LEU A 194 13.83 11.92 -11.29
N GLY A 195 13.97 11.72 -12.61
CA GLY A 195 13.52 10.52 -13.29
C GLY A 195 14.22 9.26 -12.78
N LYS A 196 15.56 9.28 -12.73
CA LYS A 196 16.36 8.18 -12.16
C LYS A 196 16.01 7.91 -10.71
N GLY A 197 15.89 8.94 -9.88
CA GLY A 197 15.53 8.80 -8.48
C GLY A 197 14.11 8.25 -8.29
N THR A 198 13.18 8.61 -9.17
CA THR A 198 11.81 8.04 -9.17
C THR A 198 11.82 6.55 -9.51
N ILE A 199 12.63 6.13 -10.50
CA ILE A 199 12.82 4.71 -10.84
C ILE A 199 13.38 3.95 -9.65
N LEU A 200 14.41 4.48 -8.99
CA LEU A 200 15.00 3.87 -7.80
C LEU A 200 14.00 3.81 -6.63
N GLY A 201 13.17 4.85 -6.46
CA GLY A 201 12.07 4.84 -5.50
C GLY A 201 11.05 3.73 -5.79
N HIS A 202 10.64 3.58 -7.05
CA HIS A 202 9.73 2.53 -7.49
C HIS A 202 10.30 1.11 -7.33
N LEU A 203 11.63 0.95 -7.44
CA LEU A 203 12.28 -0.32 -7.15
C LEU A 203 12.33 -0.65 -5.66
N LEU A 204 12.31 0.36 -4.78
CA LEU A 204 12.39 0.18 -3.33
C LEU A 204 11.04 0.11 -2.63
N GLU A 205 10.01 0.74 -3.18
CA GLU A 205 8.63 0.57 -2.70
C GLU A 205 8.18 -0.89 -2.82
N CYS A 206 7.10 -1.26 -2.13
CA CYS A 206 6.68 -2.65 -1.95
C CYS A 206 7.73 -3.58 -1.28
N ALA A 207 8.86 -3.02 -0.82
CA ALA A 207 9.90 -3.63 0.00
C ALA A 207 10.30 -5.05 -0.45
N GLY A 208 9.71 -6.07 0.17
CA GLY A 208 10.06 -7.47 -0.05
C GLY A 208 9.86 -7.98 -1.48
N GLN A 209 9.12 -7.28 -2.35
CA GLN A 209 8.89 -7.74 -3.73
C GLN A 209 10.19 -7.89 -4.52
N ILE A 210 11.04 -6.85 -4.52
CA ILE A 210 12.32 -6.88 -5.25
C ILE A 210 13.34 -7.88 -4.68
N THR A 211 13.10 -8.40 -3.47
CA THR A 211 13.93 -9.41 -2.81
C THR A 211 13.33 -10.82 -2.85
N GLY A 212 12.28 -11.05 -3.66
CA GLY A 212 11.71 -12.37 -3.92
C GLY A 212 10.34 -12.65 -3.25
N GLY A 213 9.81 -11.69 -2.49
CA GLY A 213 8.40 -11.70 -2.06
C GLY A 213 7.47 -11.50 -3.25
N TYR A 214 6.30 -12.13 -3.26
CA TYR A 214 5.35 -12.10 -4.40
C TYR A 214 5.89 -12.61 -5.77
N TYR A 215 7.19 -12.92 -5.86
CA TYR A 215 7.88 -13.52 -7.00
C TYR A 215 7.92 -15.05 -6.92
N SER A 216 8.00 -15.61 -5.70
CA SER A 216 8.18 -17.05 -5.49
C SER A 216 7.05 -17.88 -6.08
N ASP A 217 7.40 -18.84 -6.93
CA ASP A 217 6.50 -19.84 -7.53
C ASP A 217 7.15 -21.23 -7.40
N PRO A 218 6.71 -22.08 -6.48
CA PRO A 218 7.38 -23.35 -6.18
C PRO A 218 7.58 -24.24 -7.42
N GLY A 219 8.84 -24.58 -7.69
CA GLY A 219 9.24 -25.40 -8.85
C GLY A 219 9.51 -24.62 -10.15
N PHE A 220 9.26 -23.30 -10.16
CA PHE A 220 9.55 -22.42 -11.30
C PHE A 220 10.46 -21.25 -10.93
N LYS A 221 10.14 -20.59 -9.80
CA LYS A 221 10.84 -19.43 -9.24
C LYS A 221 11.08 -19.66 -7.76
N ASP A 222 12.00 -20.58 -7.46
CA ASP A 222 12.29 -20.96 -6.08
C ASP A 222 13.06 -19.85 -5.34
N VAL A 223 12.53 -19.41 -4.19
CA VAL A 223 13.15 -18.38 -3.35
C VAL A 223 13.61 -18.99 -2.02
N PRO A 224 14.90 -18.92 -1.69
CA PRO A 224 15.42 -19.53 -0.48
C PRO A 224 14.99 -18.76 0.77
N ASN A 225 14.60 -19.50 1.81
CA ASN A 225 14.31 -18.95 3.14
C ASN A 225 13.26 -17.82 3.17
N LEU A 226 12.20 -17.91 2.36
CA LEU A 226 11.17 -16.87 2.23
C LEU A 226 10.49 -16.47 3.56
N HIS A 227 10.43 -17.38 4.54
CA HIS A 227 9.92 -17.08 5.89
C HIS A 227 10.74 -16.02 6.65
N LYS A 228 11.99 -15.76 6.26
CA LYS A 228 12.87 -14.71 6.79
C LYS A 228 13.33 -13.73 5.70
N LEU A 229 12.43 -13.43 4.75
CA LEU A 229 12.67 -12.52 3.64
C LEU A 229 13.31 -11.20 4.11
N GLY A 230 14.51 -10.90 3.61
CA GLY A 230 15.17 -9.62 3.85
C GLY A 230 14.58 -8.53 2.98
N PHE A 231 14.46 -7.32 3.52
CA PHE A 231 14.00 -6.15 2.76
C PHE A 231 15.15 -5.43 2.04
N PRO A 232 14.86 -4.64 0.99
CA PRO A 232 15.88 -4.15 0.09
C PRO A 232 16.69 -2.99 0.68
N ILE A 233 17.91 -2.89 0.19
CA ILE A 233 18.83 -1.76 0.35
C ILE A 233 19.24 -1.31 -1.04
N ALA A 234 19.16 -0.01 -1.32
CA ALA A 234 19.84 0.58 -2.47
C ALA A 234 21.09 1.33 -2.00
N GLU A 235 22.24 1.00 -2.58
CA GLU A 235 23.44 1.84 -2.51
C GLU A 235 23.48 2.73 -3.75
N ILE A 236 23.25 4.03 -3.56
CA ILE A 236 22.98 5.00 -4.63
C ILE A 236 24.16 5.96 -4.75
N THR A 237 24.55 6.26 -6.00
CA THR A 237 25.59 7.24 -6.34
C THR A 237 24.96 8.57 -6.78
N GLU A 238 25.76 9.63 -6.71
CA GLU A 238 25.35 11.01 -7.00
C GLU A 238 24.81 11.26 -8.42
N ASP A 239 25.11 10.38 -9.38
CA ASP A 239 24.63 10.40 -10.77
C ASP A 239 23.30 9.66 -11.00
N GLY A 240 22.70 9.13 -9.93
CA GLY A 240 21.42 8.42 -9.97
C GLY A 240 21.53 6.95 -10.38
N ASN A 241 22.72 6.36 -10.36
CA ASN A 241 22.90 4.91 -10.47
C ASN A 241 22.82 4.24 -9.09
N ALA A 242 22.54 2.94 -9.05
CA ALA A 242 22.46 2.21 -7.78
C ALA A 242 22.87 0.74 -7.89
N VAL A 243 23.17 0.13 -6.74
CA VAL A 243 23.17 -1.32 -6.57
C VAL A 243 22.06 -1.69 -5.57
N ILE A 244 21.10 -2.48 -6.04
CA ILE A 244 20.07 -3.08 -5.19
C ILE A 244 20.63 -4.34 -4.54
N THR A 245 20.42 -4.47 -3.24
CA THR A 245 20.86 -5.60 -2.44
C THR A 245 19.98 -5.81 -1.22
N LYS A 246 20.37 -6.71 -0.31
CA LYS A 246 19.71 -6.98 0.97
C LYS A 246 20.78 -7.29 2.03
N VAL A 247 20.38 -7.36 3.30
CA VAL A 247 21.30 -7.73 4.39
C VAL A 247 21.87 -9.13 4.15
N GLU A 248 23.18 -9.30 4.31
CA GLU A 248 23.82 -10.61 4.18
C GLU A 248 23.26 -11.60 5.23
N GLY A 249 22.94 -12.83 4.81
CA GLY A 249 22.35 -13.87 5.67
C GLY A 249 20.82 -13.83 5.80
N SER A 250 20.17 -12.73 5.39
CA SER A 250 18.72 -12.64 5.25
C SER A 250 18.19 -13.56 4.14
N GLY A 251 16.92 -13.96 4.22
CA GLY A 251 16.25 -14.76 3.20
C GLY A 251 15.93 -13.97 1.94
N GLY A 252 15.34 -14.64 0.94
CA GLY A 252 15.06 -14.02 -0.35
C GLY A 252 16.21 -14.11 -1.34
N VAL A 253 16.04 -13.45 -2.48
CA VAL A 253 17.03 -13.35 -3.55
C VAL A 253 16.93 -11.97 -4.22
N VAL A 254 18.07 -11.37 -4.57
CA VAL A 254 18.10 -10.18 -5.43
C VAL A 254 18.81 -10.54 -6.73
N ASN A 255 18.05 -10.65 -7.81
CA ASN A 255 18.57 -11.01 -9.13
C ASN A 255 17.91 -10.18 -10.24
N LEU A 256 18.35 -10.42 -11.48
CA LEU A 256 17.81 -9.70 -12.64
C LEU A 256 16.29 -9.85 -12.78
N ASP A 257 15.73 -10.99 -12.42
CA ASP A 257 14.30 -11.28 -12.62
C ASP A 257 13.45 -10.55 -11.59
N THR A 258 13.85 -10.58 -10.30
CA THR A 258 13.13 -9.83 -9.25
C THR A 258 13.16 -8.33 -9.51
N CYS A 259 14.30 -7.78 -9.97
CA CYS A 259 14.41 -6.36 -10.30
C CYS A 259 13.57 -5.97 -11.53
N LYS A 260 13.51 -6.82 -12.57
CA LYS A 260 12.68 -6.55 -13.76
C LYS A 260 11.19 -6.66 -13.48
N GLU A 261 10.78 -7.65 -12.70
CA GLU A 261 9.37 -7.82 -12.30
C GLU A 261 8.91 -6.63 -11.46
N GLN A 262 9.73 -6.18 -10.49
CA GLN A 262 9.43 -4.97 -9.73
C GLN A 262 9.31 -3.75 -10.63
N MET A 263 10.25 -3.55 -11.56
CA MET A 263 10.23 -2.39 -12.46
C MET A 263 8.96 -2.31 -13.33
N LEU A 264 8.35 -3.45 -13.65
CA LEU A 264 7.15 -3.53 -14.49
C LEU A 264 5.85 -3.53 -13.67
N TYR A 265 5.94 -3.70 -12.36
CA TYR A 265 4.79 -3.78 -11.48
C TYR A 265 4.03 -2.46 -11.47
N GLU A 266 2.71 -2.51 -11.74
CA GLU A 266 1.83 -1.32 -11.81
C GLU A 266 2.25 -0.22 -12.81
N ILE A 267 3.17 -0.52 -13.74
CA ILE A 267 3.59 0.39 -14.80
C ILE A 267 2.79 0.11 -16.08
N HIS A 268 1.89 1.02 -16.44
CA HIS A 268 1.14 0.96 -17.70
C HIS A 268 1.90 1.55 -18.89
N ARG A 269 2.57 2.69 -18.69
CA ARG A 269 3.30 3.44 -19.72
C ARG A 269 4.72 3.70 -19.24
N PRO A 270 5.70 2.82 -19.56
CA PRO A 270 7.06 2.97 -19.07
C PRO A 270 7.76 4.22 -19.60
N ASP A 271 7.33 4.76 -20.73
CA ASP A 271 7.82 6.02 -21.33
C ASP A 271 7.19 7.28 -20.72
N GLU A 272 6.16 7.13 -19.88
CA GLU A 272 5.36 8.23 -19.34
C GLU A 272 4.81 7.89 -17.94
N TYR A 273 5.67 7.50 -17.01
CA TYR A 273 5.25 7.29 -15.62
C TYR A 273 5.09 8.65 -14.91
N LYS A 274 3.84 9.08 -14.69
CA LYS A 274 3.53 10.39 -14.13
C LYS A 274 3.54 10.35 -12.60
N THR A 275 4.48 11.05 -12.00
CA THR A 275 4.50 11.32 -10.56
C THR A 275 4.36 12.83 -10.30
N PRO A 276 4.14 13.27 -9.04
CA PRO A 276 4.09 14.69 -8.69
C PRO A 276 5.39 15.46 -8.98
N ASP A 277 6.52 14.74 -9.01
CA ASP A 277 7.87 15.32 -9.07
C ASP A 277 8.44 15.36 -10.48
N VAL A 278 8.08 14.39 -11.32
CA VAL A 278 8.63 14.22 -12.67
C VAL A 278 7.71 13.31 -13.48
N ILE A 279 7.77 13.39 -14.81
CA ILE A 279 7.29 12.31 -15.65
C ILE A 279 8.50 11.45 -16.00
N ALA A 280 8.63 10.29 -15.36
CA ALA A 280 9.77 9.40 -15.48
C ALA A 280 9.66 8.49 -16.71
N ASP A 281 10.81 8.18 -17.32
CA ASP A 281 10.97 7.32 -18.48
C ASP A 281 11.90 6.15 -18.13
N PHE A 282 11.32 4.96 -18.12
CA PHE A 282 11.93 3.68 -17.74
C PHE A 282 12.50 2.93 -18.97
N THR A 283 12.26 3.41 -20.20
CA THR A 283 12.53 2.65 -21.44
C THR A 283 14.00 2.33 -21.68
N HIS A 284 14.90 3.04 -21.00
CA HIS A 284 16.35 2.87 -21.08
C HIS A 284 16.99 2.40 -19.76
N VAL A 285 16.21 1.83 -18.86
CA VAL A 285 16.74 1.21 -17.63
C VAL A 285 17.44 -0.11 -17.96
N THR A 286 18.59 -0.32 -17.33
CA THR A 286 19.40 -1.52 -17.50
C THR A 286 19.74 -2.12 -16.15
N PHE A 287 19.70 -3.46 -16.08
CA PHE A 287 20.07 -4.24 -14.90
C PHE A 287 21.27 -5.12 -15.22
N THR A 288 22.28 -5.10 -14.35
CA THR A 288 23.45 -5.98 -14.45
C THR A 288 23.68 -6.71 -13.13
N GLN A 289 23.81 -8.04 -13.15
CA GLN A 289 24.18 -8.80 -11.96
C GLN A 289 25.66 -8.56 -11.67
N VAL A 290 25.98 -7.93 -10.55
CA VAL A 290 27.37 -7.56 -10.18
C VAL A 290 27.91 -8.38 -9.02
N GLY A 291 27.07 -9.17 -8.36
CA GLY A 291 27.43 -10.07 -7.29
C GLY A 291 26.24 -10.92 -6.84
N LYS A 292 26.45 -11.78 -5.84
CA LYS A 292 25.35 -12.51 -5.21
C LYS A 292 24.44 -11.52 -4.49
N ASP A 293 23.13 -11.58 -4.76
CA ASP A 293 22.14 -10.67 -4.20
C ASP A 293 22.48 -9.18 -4.46
N GLN A 294 23.13 -8.89 -5.60
CA GLN A 294 23.58 -7.54 -5.97
C GLN A 294 23.32 -7.28 -7.46
N VAL A 295 22.39 -6.37 -7.74
CA VAL A 295 22.02 -5.97 -9.10
C VAL A 295 22.26 -4.48 -9.26
N ALA A 296 23.16 -4.12 -10.17
CA ALA A 296 23.39 -2.74 -10.57
C ALA A 296 22.25 -2.26 -11.49
N VAL A 297 21.78 -1.05 -11.23
CA VAL A 297 20.78 -0.31 -11.99
C VAL A 297 21.42 0.95 -12.56
N SER A 298 21.18 1.18 -13.85
CA SER A 298 21.54 2.43 -14.51
C SER A 298 20.60 2.76 -15.67
N GLY A 299 20.66 4.00 -16.12
CA GLY A 299 19.79 4.51 -17.19
C GLY A 299 18.45 4.99 -16.67
N GLY A 300 17.50 5.16 -17.58
CA GLY A 300 16.27 5.92 -17.32
C GLY A 300 16.52 7.42 -17.26
N THR A 301 15.45 8.19 -17.37
CA THR A 301 15.50 9.66 -17.34
C THR A 301 14.13 10.21 -16.94
N GLY A 302 13.95 11.52 -17.04
CA GLY A 302 12.67 12.16 -16.78
C GLY A 302 12.49 13.44 -17.58
N ARG A 303 11.26 13.92 -17.59
CA ARG A 303 10.84 15.16 -18.23
C ARG A 303 9.95 15.95 -17.28
N ALA A 304 9.66 17.19 -17.65
CA ALA A 304 8.97 18.16 -16.80
C ALA A 304 7.75 17.55 -16.08
N ARG A 305 7.66 17.83 -14.78
CA ARG A 305 6.57 17.36 -13.93
C ARG A 305 5.20 17.79 -14.46
N PRO A 306 4.12 17.04 -14.16
CA PRO A 306 2.77 17.42 -14.58
C PRO A 306 2.29 18.72 -13.90
N GLU A 307 1.41 19.46 -14.57
CA GLU A 307 0.75 20.66 -14.00
C GLU A 307 -0.34 20.32 -12.96
N THR A 308 -0.75 19.06 -12.90
CA THR A 308 -1.82 18.54 -12.04
C THR A 308 -1.34 17.39 -11.17
N LEU A 309 -1.88 17.26 -9.96
CA LEU A 309 -1.67 16.12 -9.08
C LEU A 309 -2.84 15.14 -9.18
N LYS A 310 -2.54 13.85 -9.11
CA LYS A 310 -3.56 12.82 -8.87
C LYS A 310 -4.13 13.03 -7.47
N VAL A 311 -5.44 12.84 -7.33
CA VAL A 311 -6.18 12.87 -6.07
C VAL A 311 -6.92 11.56 -5.94
N SER A 312 -6.75 10.87 -4.81
CA SER A 312 -7.55 9.70 -4.48
C SER A 312 -8.81 10.15 -3.75
N VAL A 313 -9.97 9.79 -4.28
CA VAL A 313 -11.28 10.17 -3.74
C VAL A 313 -11.97 8.93 -3.19
N GLY A 314 -12.20 8.91 -1.88
CA GLY A 314 -12.91 7.83 -1.19
C GLY A 314 -14.37 8.20 -0.98
N TYR A 315 -15.30 7.28 -1.21
CA TYR A 315 -16.73 7.48 -0.92
C TYR A 315 -17.42 6.23 -0.38
N GLU A 316 -18.54 6.43 0.33
CA GLU A 316 -19.38 5.35 0.84
C GLU A 316 -20.14 4.66 -0.31
N ASP A 317 -20.04 3.33 -0.39
CA ASP A 317 -20.65 2.53 -1.47
C ASP A 317 -21.47 1.33 -0.95
N GLY A 318 -22.13 1.52 0.19
CA GLY A 318 -23.03 0.55 0.80
C GLY A 318 -22.31 -0.49 1.65
N PHE A 319 -22.83 -1.72 1.66
CA PHE A 319 -22.39 -2.81 2.53
C PHE A 319 -22.29 -4.12 1.76
N ILE A 320 -21.28 -4.93 2.07
CA ILE A 320 -21.19 -6.31 1.62
C ILE A 320 -21.53 -7.25 2.77
N GLY A 321 -22.50 -8.13 2.52
CA GLY A 321 -22.80 -9.28 3.34
C GLY A 321 -22.11 -10.50 2.77
N GLU A 322 -21.43 -11.26 3.63
CA GLU A 322 -20.71 -12.47 3.23
C GLU A 322 -21.05 -13.62 4.18
N GLY A 323 -21.37 -14.76 3.59
CA GLY A 323 -21.58 -16.02 4.29
C GLY A 323 -20.79 -17.13 3.62
N GLU A 324 -20.11 -17.94 4.43
CA GLU A 324 -19.30 -19.06 3.95
C GLU A 324 -19.62 -20.35 4.72
N MET A 325 -19.58 -21.50 4.06
CA MET A 325 -19.76 -22.83 4.65
C MET A 325 -18.83 -23.85 3.97
N SER A 326 -18.11 -24.65 4.75
CA SER A 326 -17.18 -25.66 4.23
C SER A 326 -17.82 -27.04 4.11
N TYR A 327 -17.44 -27.78 3.08
CA TYR A 327 -17.80 -29.18 2.88
C TYR A 327 -16.54 -29.98 2.54
N ALA A 328 -16.40 -31.16 3.12
CA ALA A 328 -15.25 -32.04 2.91
C ALA A 328 -15.66 -33.50 2.69
N GLY A 329 -14.78 -34.28 2.09
CA GLY A 329 -14.99 -35.69 1.79
C GLY A 329 -15.73 -35.94 0.46
N PRO A 330 -16.06 -37.22 0.17
CA PRO A 330 -16.74 -37.59 -1.06
C PRO A 330 -18.02 -36.77 -1.29
N GLY A 331 -18.14 -36.17 -2.47
CA GLY A 331 -19.28 -35.31 -2.83
C GLY A 331 -19.26 -33.90 -2.22
N ALA A 332 -18.12 -33.42 -1.70
CA ALA A 332 -17.97 -32.05 -1.18
C ALA A 332 -18.39 -30.98 -2.18
N VAL A 333 -17.99 -31.12 -3.45
CA VAL A 333 -18.33 -30.17 -4.52
C VAL A 333 -19.84 -30.15 -4.78
N GLU A 334 -20.45 -31.32 -4.96
CA GLU A 334 -21.89 -31.43 -5.24
C GLU A 334 -22.75 -30.90 -4.08
N ARG A 335 -22.36 -31.19 -2.83
CA ARG A 335 -23.05 -30.64 -1.65
C ARG A 335 -22.89 -29.12 -1.56
N SER A 336 -21.72 -28.60 -1.89
CA SER A 336 -21.52 -27.14 -1.91
C SER A 336 -22.32 -26.45 -3.01
N ARG A 337 -22.46 -27.07 -4.19
CA ARG A 337 -23.35 -26.56 -5.25
C ARG A 337 -24.80 -26.55 -4.79
N LEU A 338 -25.26 -27.66 -4.20
CA LEU A 338 -26.60 -27.74 -3.62
C LEU A 338 -26.82 -26.68 -2.53
N ALA A 339 -25.80 -26.41 -1.70
CA ALA A 339 -25.86 -25.35 -0.69
C ALA A 339 -26.06 -23.97 -1.34
N LEU A 340 -25.28 -23.63 -2.37
CA LEU A 340 -25.44 -22.38 -3.11
C LEU A 340 -26.82 -22.26 -3.77
N ASP A 341 -27.32 -23.35 -4.37
CA ASP A 341 -28.65 -23.40 -4.97
C ASP A 341 -29.77 -23.18 -3.93
N ILE A 342 -29.63 -23.77 -2.73
CA ILE A 342 -30.55 -23.53 -1.61
C ILE A 342 -30.56 -22.05 -1.24
N ILE A 343 -29.40 -21.40 -1.10
CA ILE A 343 -29.34 -19.97 -0.73
C ILE A 343 -29.97 -19.11 -1.82
N LYS A 344 -29.71 -19.43 -3.09
CA LYS A 344 -30.35 -18.73 -4.22
C LYS A 344 -31.88 -18.84 -4.15
N GLY A 345 -32.41 -20.03 -3.92
CA GLY A 345 -33.86 -20.23 -3.75
C GLY A 345 -34.40 -19.50 -2.51
N ARG A 346 -33.65 -19.43 -1.41
CA ARG A 346 -34.07 -18.69 -0.21
C ARG A 346 -34.12 -17.19 -0.43
N PHE A 347 -33.17 -16.61 -1.16
CA PHE A 347 -33.21 -15.19 -1.52
C PHE A 347 -34.49 -14.84 -2.28
N GLU A 348 -34.97 -15.74 -3.14
CA GLU A 348 -36.27 -15.61 -3.82
C GLU A 348 -37.45 -15.68 -2.83
N ILE A 349 -37.45 -16.65 -1.90
CA ILE A 349 -38.51 -16.83 -0.88
C ILE A 349 -38.66 -15.60 0.01
N ILE A 350 -37.55 -15.03 0.48
CA ILE A 350 -37.54 -13.86 1.37
C ILE A 350 -37.49 -12.53 0.61
N ASN A 351 -37.57 -12.58 -0.72
CA ASN A 351 -37.61 -11.44 -1.63
C ASN A 351 -36.45 -10.43 -1.39
N ILE A 352 -35.24 -10.95 -1.20
CA ILE A 352 -34.03 -10.13 -1.08
C ILE A 352 -33.47 -9.84 -2.47
N LYS A 353 -33.17 -8.57 -2.74
CA LYS A 353 -32.68 -8.08 -4.02
C LYS A 353 -31.35 -7.35 -3.83
N PRO A 354 -30.22 -8.05 -3.93
CA PRO A 354 -28.92 -7.40 -3.86
C PRO A 354 -28.63 -6.59 -5.12
N GLU A 355 -27.82 -5.54 -4.98
CA GLU A 355 -27.28 -4.77 -6.11
C GLU A 355 -26.37 -5.66 -6.98
N GLU A 356 -25.57 -6.48 -6.30
CA GLU A 356 -24.65 -7.46 -6.89
C GLU A 356 -24.61 -8.69 -5.99
N VAL A 357 -24.51 -9.88 -6.59
CA VAL A 357 -24.34 -11.12 -5.83
C VAL A 357 -23.44 -12.09 -6.55
N ARG A 358 -22.61 -12.78 -5.76
CA ARG A 358 -21.77 -13.89 -6.22
C ARG A 358 -22.04 -15.14 -5.39
N TYR A 359 -22.09 -16.26 -6.11
CA TYR A 359 -22.19 -17.60 -5.57
C TYR A 359 -20.96 -18.38 -6.07
N ASP A 360 -19.97 -18.53 -5.22
CA ASP A 360 -18.67 -19.08 -5.58
C ASP A 360 -18.34 -20.29 -4.72
N LEU A 361 -17.48 -21.15 -5.26
CA LEU A 361 -16.78 -22.23 -4.55
C LEU A 361 -15.30 -21.84 -4.43
N ILE A 362 -14.87 -21.47 -3.23
CA ILE A 362 -13.45 -21.22 -2.92
C ILE A 362 -12.70 -22.55 -3.06
N GLY A 363 -11.65 -22.55 -3.88
CA GLY A 363 -10.91 -23.75 -4.29
C GLY A 363 -11.31 -24.27 -5.68
N ILE A 364 -12.33 -23.67 -6.32
CA ILE A 364 -12.73 -24.01 -7.69
C ILE A 364 -12.84 -22.74 -8.54
N ASN A 365 -13.88 -21.91 -8.34
CA ASN A 365 -14.26 -20.85 -9.29
C ASN A 365 -14.31 -19.43 -8.68
N SER A 366 -13.86 -19.24 -7.44
CA SER A 366 -13.91 -17.92 -6.79
C SER A 366 -13.02 -16.86 -7.46
N LEU A 367 -11.90 -17.26 -8.07
CA LEU A 367 -10.96 -16.32 -8.72
C LEU A 367 -11.28 -16.08 -10.20
N HIS A 368 -11.45 -17.16 -10.99
CA HIS A 368 -11.57 -17.08 -12.45
C HIS A 368 -12.97 -17.39 -13.00
N GLY A 369 -13.96 -17.54 -12.11
CA GLY A 369 -15.33 -17.88 -12.50
C GLY A 369 -15.45 -19.29 -13.07
N GLN A 370 -16.67 -19.67 -13.46
CA GLN A 370 -16.97 -21.05 -13.86
C GLN A 370 -16.31 -21.45 -15.19
N THR A 371 -16.10 -20.51 -16.11
CA THR A 371 -15.60 -20.78 -17.46
C THR A 371 -14.19 -21.37 -17.46
N LEU A 372 -13.30 -20.85 -16.62
CA LEU A 372 -11.89 -21.28 -16.56
C LEU A 372 -11.63 -22.38 -15.54
N SER A 373 -12.60 -22.72 -14.68
CA SER A 373 -12.43 -23.60 -13.51
C SER A 373 -13.11 -24.98 -13.62
N GLN A 374 -13.25 -25.53 -14.83
CA GLN A 374 -14.13 -26.69 -15.08
C GLN A 374 -13.58 -28.07 -14.65
N SER A 375 -12.31 -28.18 -14.25
CA SER A 375 -11.61 -29.48 -14.13
C SER A 375 -11.15 -29.88 -12.72
N SER A 376 -11.57 -29.17 -11.67
CA SER A 376 -11.12 -29.46 -10.29
C SER A 376 -12.18 -30.19 -9.47
N GLN A 377 -11.78 -31.23 -8.74
CA GLN A 377 -12.59 -31.98 -7.78
C GLN A 377 -11.83 -32.08 -6.44
N PRO A 378 -11.70 -30.97 -5.70
CA PRO A 378 -10.94 -30.96 -4.46
C PRO A 378 -11.65 -31.77 -3.38
N TYR A 379 -10.88 -32.34 -2.44
CA TYR A 379 -11.41 -33.11 -1.31
C TYR A 379 -12.24 -32.25 -0.35
N GLU A 380 -11.93 -30.96 -0.29
CA GLU A 380 -12.64 -29.96 0.48
C GLU A 380 -12.84 -28.68 -0.35
N VAL A 381 -13.95 -28.01 -0.12
CA VAL A 381 -14.30 -26.78 -0.81
C VAL A 381 -15.14 -25.91 0.12
N ARG A 382 -15.10 -24.60 -0.08
CA ARG A 382 -15.93 -23.67 0.70
C ARG A 382 -16.93 -22.96 -0.19
N ALA A 383 -18.22 -23.19 0.09
CA ALA A 383 -19.30 -22.43 -0.52
C ALA A 383 -19.28 -21.01 0.05
N ARG A 384 -19.35 -20.01 -0.83
CA ARG A 384 -19.34 -18.60 -0.48
C ARG A 384 -20.48 -17.88 -1.20
N VAL A 385 -21.26 -17.13 -0.43
CA VAL A 385 -22.23 -16.17 -0.94
C VAL A 385 -21.81 -14.80 -0.46
N ALA A 386 -21.61 -13.88 -1.42
CA ALA A 386 -21.28 -12.50 -1.12
C ALA A 386 -22.20 -11.59 -1.94
N ALA A 387 -22.86 -10.64 -1.27
CA ALA A 387 -23.81 -9.76 -1.91
C ALA A 387 -23.74 -8.33 -1.38
N ARG A 388 -23.89 -7.37 -2.28
CA ARG A 388 -23.83 -5.94 -2.01
C ARG A 388 -25.22 -5.34 -1.84
N PHE A 389 -25.38 -4.52 -0.82
CA PHE A 389 -26.63 -3.83 -0.45
C PHE A 389 -26.37 -2.37 -0.09
N THR A 390 -27.43 -1.57 -0.06
CA THR A 390 -27.35 -0.18 0.40
C THR A 390 -27.38 -0.08 1.93
N THR A 391 -27.97 -1.07 2.63
CA THR A 391 -28.07 -1.06 4.09
C THR A 391 -27.32 -2.21 4.75
N LYS A 392 -26.81 -1.94 5.97
CA LYS A 392 -26.14 -2.93 6.81
C LYS A 392 -27.07 -4.09 7.21
N ALA A 393 -28.36 -3.79 7.41
CA ALA A 393 -29.34 -4.77 7.84
C ALA A 393 -29.60 -5.84 6.77
N GLU A 394 -29.75 -5.41 5.50
CA GLU A 394 -29.91 -6.34 4.37
C GLU A 394 -28.66 -7.18 4.15
N ALA A 395 -27.47 -6.55 4.21
CA ALA A 395 -26.20 -7.27 4.12
C ALA A 395 -26.04 -8.35 5.20
N ALA A 396 -26.54 -8.11 6.41
CA ALA A 396 -26.49 -9.12 7.48
C ALA A 396 -27.29 -10.39 7.19
N VAL A 397 -28.31 -10.32 6.32
CA VAL A 397 -29.13 -11.48 5.99
C VAL A 397 -28.35 -12.54 5.23
N VAL A 398 -27.39 -12.15 4.37
CA VAL A 398 -26.56 -13.08 3.59
C VAL A 398 -25.89 -14.11 4.49
N GLY A 399 -25.21 -13.62 5.54
CA GLY A 399 -24.51 -14.46 6.49
C GLY A 399 -25.46 -15.36 7.29
N ASN A 400 -26.64 -14.85 7.65
CA ASN A 400 -27.64 -15.63 8.38
C ASN A 400 -28.22 -16.77 7.53
N GLU A 401 -28.47 -16.52 6.23
CA GLU A 401 -28.98 -17.55 5.32
C GLU A 401 -27.97 -18.69 5.13
N VAL A 402 -26.69 -18.35 4.97
CA VAL A 402 -25.62 -19.34 4.87
C VAL A 402 -25.44 -20.10 6.19
N GLU A 403 -25.41 -19.41 7.34
CA GLU A 403 -25.30 -20.06 8.65
C GLU A 403 -26.46 -21.04 8.92
N ALA A 404 -27.68 -20.71 8.48
CA ALA A 404 -28.84 -21.56 8.63
C ALA A 404 -28.74 -22.91 7.88
N LEU A 405 -27.78 -23.08 6.96
CA LEU A 405 -27.50 -24.37 6.32
C LEU A 405 -27.04 -25.45 7.30
N TYR A 406 -26.58 -25.09 8.51
CA TYR A 406 -26.21 -26.08 9.54
C TYR A 406 -27.30 -27.12 9.80
N THR A 407 -28.55 -26.67 9.86
CA THR A 407 -29.71 -27.53 10.15
C THR A 407 -30.69 -27.61 8.99
N ASN A 408 -30.54 -26.77 7.97
CA ASN A 408 -31.47 -26.64 6.84
C ASN A 408 -30.78 -26.76 5.48
N GLY A 409 -29.58 -27.33 5.45
CA GLY A 409 -28.75 -27.47 4.25
C GLY A 409 -28.24 -28.90 4.03
N PRO A 410 -27.35 -29.09 3.05
CA PRO A 410 -26.76 -30.39 2.73
C PRO A 410 -25.94 -30.94 3.90
N ALA A 411 -25.88 -32.27 4.00
CA ALA A 411 -25.20 -32.96 5.10
C ALA A 411 -23.69 -32.64 5.16
N GLY A 412 -23.15 -32.54 6.38
CA GLY A 412 -21.71 -32.41 6.61
C GLY A 412 -21.15 -31.01 6.34
N GLY A 413 -22.00 -29.97 6.32
CA GLY A 413 -21.56 -28.58 6.33
C GLY A 413 -20.97 -28.18 7.68
N GLY A 414 -19.86 -27.45 7.68
CA GLY A 414 -19.18 -27.00 8.89
C GLY A 414 -18.39 -25.70 8.71
N GLY A 415 -17.99 -25.09 9.82
CA GLY A 415 -17.11 -23.91 9.80
C GLY A 415 -17.78 -22.67 9.20
N ALA A 416 -19.08 -22.49 9.45
CA ALA A 416 -19.80 -21.33 8.96
C ALA A 416 -19.15 -20.03 9.43
N MET A 417 -19.02 -19.07 8.53
CA MET A 417 -18.53 -17.73 8.82
C MET A 417 -19.49 -16.73 8.23
N LYS A 418 -19.74 -15.65 8.98
CA LYS A 418 -20.51 -14.51 8.48
C LYS A 418 -19.77 -13.22 8.74
N SER A 419 -19.83 -12.30 7.79
CA SER A 419 -19.35 -10.94 7.99
C SER A 419 -20.22 -9.92 7.28
N VAL A 420 -20.27 -8.72 7.84
CA VAL A 420 -20.86 -7.55 7.21
C VAL A 420 -19.82 -6.45 7.26
N LYS A 421 -19.49 -5.89 6.10
CA LYS A 421 -18.49 -4.82 5.98
C LYS A 421 -19.11 -3.66 5.23
N GLU A 422 -18.90 -2.45 5.75
CA GLU A 422 -19.16 -1.24 4.99
C GLU A 422 -18.12 -1.12 3.88
N ILE A 423 -18.56 -0.68 2.70
CA ILE A 423 -17.71 -0.52 1.53
C ILE A 423 -17.32 0.95 1.42
N VAL A 424 -16.01 1.19 1.45
CA VAL A 424 -15.42 2.44 0.98
C VAL A 424 -14.81 2.15 -0.38
N ALA A 425 -15.42 2.72 -1.42
CA ALA A 425 -14.92 2.64 -2.78
C ALA A 425 -13.97 3.81 -3.05
N MET A 426 -13.09 3.62 -4.02
CA MET A 426 -12.11 4.62 -4.44
C MET A 426 -12.35 4.97 -5.89
N ASP A 427 -12.23 6.26 -6.19
CA ASP A 427 -12.14 6.83 -7.53
C ASP A 427 -10.95 7.81 -7.53
N SER A 428 -10.61 8.37 -8.68
CA SER A 428 -9.54 9.35 -8.82
C SER A 428 -10.05 10.61 -9.53
N THR A 429 -9.32 11.70 -9.34
CA THR A 429 -9.43 12.92 -10.16
C THR A 429 -8.06 13.59 -10.21
N TYR A 430 -7.94 14.66 -10.99
CA TYR A 430 -6.76 15.50 -11.03
C TYR A 430 -7.08 16.91 -10.55
N ILE A 431 -6.14 17.52 -9.82
CA ILE A 431 -6.25 18.90 -9.33
C ILE A 431 -5.03 19.72 -9.76
N PRO A 432 -5.18 21.01 -10.15
CA PRO A 432 -4.03 21.88 -10.38
C PRO A 432 -3.10 21.94 -9.16
N ARG A 433 -1.78 21.83 -9.38
CA ARG A 433 -0.79 21.88 -8.29
C ARG A 433 -0.91 23.15 -7.44
N SER A 434 -1.30 24.27 -8.04
CA SER A 434 -1.48 25.56 -7.36
C SER A 434 -2.58 25.57 -6.29
N LEU A 435 -3.46 24.56 -6.28
CA LEU A 435 -4.52 24.41 -5.27
C LEU A 435 -4.10 23.49 -4.11
N VAL A 436 -2.88 22.94 -4.13
CA VAL A 436 -2.36 22.06 -3.09
C VAL A 436 -1.23 22.78 -2.36
N ALA A 437 -1.47 23.16 -1.11
CA ALA A 437 -0.51 23.87 -0.28
C ALA A 437 -0.06 22.96 0.86
N THR A 438 1.22 22.58 0.84
CA THR A 438 1.82 21.76 1.90
C THR A 438 2.33 22.62 3.05
N THR A 439 2.20 22.12 4.27
CA THR A 439 2.76 22.76 5.48
C THR A 439 3.71 21.81 6.18
N ILE A 440 4.74 22.37 6.80
CA ILE A 440 5.72 21.63 7.59
C ILE A 440 5.74 22.21 9.00
N ASP A 441 5.43 21.36 9.97
CA ASP A 441 5.60 21.64 11.39
C ASP A 441 6.73 20.77 11.97
N TYR A 442 7.29 21.19 13.10
CA TYR A 442 8.31 20.44 13.81
C TYR A 442 7.91 20.16 15.25
N LEU A 443 8.22 18.96 15.72
CA LEU A 443 8.13 18.54 17.10
C LEU A 443 9.50 18.08 17.57
N GLU A 444 10.02 18.71 18.62
CA GLU A 444 11.30 18.36 19.23
C GLU A 444 11.08 17.57 20.53
N VAL A 445 11.90 16.54 20.72
CA VAL A 445 11.89 15.64 21.90
C VAL A 445 12.86 16.12 22.96
#